data_AF-A0A1X0DTN9-F1
#
_entry.id   AF-A0A1X0DTN9-F1
#
_cell.length_a   1.000
_cell.length_b   1.000
_cell.length_c   1.000
_cell.angle_alpha   90.00
_cell.angle_beta   90.00
_cell.angle_gamma   90.00
#
_symmetry.space_group_name_H-M   'P 1'
#
loop_
_entity.id
_entity.type
_entity.pdbx_description
1 polymer ?
#
loop_
_entity_poly.entity_id
_entity_poly.type
_entity_poly.pdbx_seq_one_letter_code
_entity_poly.pdbx_strand_id
1 'polypeptide(L)'
;MDDTAMVKLRPWIVLVLFVVGAAAGLIGDHSHVVTGTTEYLPPAHAAPFIWSSPLWFAVMVGAGTTILAELRLHLPAVRTGVTVRQGVAGIAAVLGSYVVTAMLHTAPAVPITTLICAFAVLTFCALGDGPAIVCGVLAAVCGPAIEIAIAAAGHFRYAEDSDALFGVAPWLIPLYFAFGVVAALIGEIAAGTRRSAP
;
A
#
# COMPACT_ATOMS: atom_id res chain seq x y z
N MET A 1 9.44 22.19 -11.71
CA MET A 1 10.02 20.84 -11.90
C MET A 1 10.51 20.85 -13.33
N ASP A 2 11.68 20.28 -13.63
CA ASP A 2 12.00 20.12 -15.05
C ASP A 2 11.02 19.06 -15.57
N ASP A 3 10.00 19.50 -16.30
CA ASP A 3 8.91 18.64 -16.75
C ASP A 3 9.41 17.58 -17.75
N THR A 4 10.68 17.67 -18.16
CA THR A 4 11.39 16.73 -19.02
C THR A 4 12.17 15.65 -18.27
N ALA A 5 12.31 15.74 -16.94
CA ALA A 5 13.09 14.77 -16.17
C ALA A 5 12.40 13.38 -16.15
N MET A 6 13.14 12.34 -16.53
CA MET A 6 12.64 10.96 -16.49
C MET A 6 12.30 10.48 -15.07
N VAL A 7 13.03 10.95 -14.06
CA VAL A 7 12.78 10.66 -12.63
C VAL A 7 12.65 11.98 -11.88
N LYS A 8 11.53 12.16 -11.18
CA LYS A 8 11.14 13.41 -10.51
C LYS A 8 11.49 13.39 -9.02
N LEU A 9 11.39 12.24 -8.35
CA LEU A 9 11.85 12.05 -6.98
C LEU A 9 13.37 12.05 -6.89
N ARG A 10 13.90 12.66 -5.82
CA ARG A 10 15.34 12.63 -5.52
C ARG A 10 15.71 11.26 -4.91
N PRO A 11 16.91 10.72 -5.13
CA PRO A 11 17.30 9.41 -4.60
C PRO A 11 17.10 9.23 -3.09
N TRP A 12 17.41 10.26 -2.29
CA TRP A 12 17.21 10.20 -0.84
C TRP A 12 15.73 10.20 -0.44
N ILE A 13 14.87 10.86 -1.22
CA ILE A 13 13.40 10.83 -0.99
C ILE A 13 12.88 9.43 -1.33
N VAL A 14 13.34 8.85 -2.45
CA VAL A 14 13.02 7.47 -2.81
C VAL A 14 13.37 6.53 -1.65
N LEU A 15 14.56 6.69 -1.05
CA LEU A 15 14.95 5.89 0.11
C LEU A 15 14.02 6.08 1.31
N VAL A 16 13.64 7.32 1.64
CA VAL A 16 12.70 7.60 2.75
C VAL A 16 11.34 6.96 2.48
N LEU A 17 10.79 7.12 1.29
CA LEU A 17 9.49 6.54 0.92
C LEU A 17 9.52 5.01 0.90
N PHE A 18 10.63 4.44 0.43
CA PHE A 18 10.86 3.00 0.47
C PHE A 18 10.83 2.49 1.91
N VAL A 19 11.57 3.13 2.82
CA VAL A 19 11.63 2.74 4.24
C VAL A 19 10.28 2.89 4.91
N VAL A 20 9.55 3.99 4.66
CA VAL A 20 8.20 4.20 5.19
C VAL A 20 7.24 3.11 4.71
N GLY A 21 7.24 2.81 3.42
CA GLY A 21 6.42 1.75 2.84
C GLY A 21 6.75 0.37 3.42
N ALA A 22 8.04 0.01 3.46
CA ALA A 22 8.52 -1.24 4.02
C ALA A 22 8.14 -1.39 5.49
N ALA A 23 8.32 -0.35 6.31
CA ALA A 23 7.97 -0.38 7.73
C ALA A 23 6.46 -0.52 7.95
N ALA A 24 5.64 0.23 7.21
CA ALA A 24 4.18 0.12 7.31
C ALA A 24 3.69 -1.26 6.86
N GLY A 25 4.26 -1.80 5.78
CA GLY A 25 4.00 -3.16 5.31
C GLY A 25 4.32 -4.21 6.38
N LEU A 26 5.51 -4.14 6.99
CA LEU A 26 5.92 -5.09 8.03
C LEU A 26 4.96 -5.10 9.24
N ILE A 27 4.43 -3.94 9.64
CA ILE A 27 3.47 -3.86 10.74
C ILE A 27 2.14 -4.53 10.35
N GLY A 28 1.64 -4.24 9.14
CA GLY A 28 0.39 -4.85 8.64
C GLY A 28 0.51 -6.36 8.48
N ASP A 29 1.60 -6.82 7.87
CA ASP A 29 1.84 -8.24 7.62
C ASP A 29 2.13 -9.02 8.91
N HIS A 30 2.87 -8.44 9.86
CA HIS A 30 3.01 -9.05 11.19
C HIS A 30 1.65 -9.22 11.86
N SER A 31 0.75 -8.23 11.71
CA SER A 31 -0.61 -8.32 12.24
C SER A 31 -1.40 -9.45 11.58
N HIS A 32 -1.28 -9.63 10.25
CA HIS A 32 -1.89 -10.75 9.54
C HIS A 32 -1.34 -12.10 10.00
N VAL A 33 -0.02 -12.24 10.14
CA VAL A 33 0.61 -13.50 10.56
C VAL A 33 0.23 -13.86 11.99
N VAL A 34 0.30 -12.92 12.94
CA VAL A 34 0.04 -13.20 14.36
C VAL A 34 -1.44 -13.47 14.64
N THR A 35 -2.35 -12.96 13.81
CA THR A 35 -3.79 -13.23 13.91
C THR A 35 -4.22 -14.48 13.16
N GLY A 36 -3.35 -15.09 12.36
CA GLY A 36 -3.69 -16.22 11.50
C GLY A 36 -4.41 -15.84 10.21
N THR A 37 -4.47 -14.55 9.87
CA THR A 37 -5.03 -14.09 8.58
C THR A 37 -4.25 -14.66 7.40
N THR A 38 -2.93 -14.74 7.54
CA THR A 38 -2.03 -15.33 6.56
C THR A 38 -0.98 -16.22 7.22
N GLU A 39 -0.50 -17.21 6.48
CA GLU A 39 0.59 -18.09 6.90
C GLU A 39 1.62 -18.19 5.77
N TYR A 40 2.89 -17.96 6.10
CA TYR A 40 4.00 -18.25 5.20
C TYR A 40 4.32 -19.75 5.20
N LEU A 41 4.44 -20.32 4.01
CA LEU A 41 4.64 -21.76 3.79
C LEU A 41 6.12 -22.10 3.59
N PRO A 42 6.53 -23.39 3.63
CA PRO A 42 7.94 -23.79 3.55
C PRO A 42 8.76 -23.12 2.42
N PRO A 43 8.23 -22.90 1.20
CA PRO A 43 8.97 -22.20 0.14
C PRO A 43 9.37 -20.75 0.47
N ALA A 44 8.58 -20.02 1.27
CA ALA A 44 8.93 -18.65 1.68
C ALA A 44 10.14 -18.60 2.62
N HIS A 45 10.38 -19.65 3.40
CA HIS A 45 11.50 -19.76 4.34
C HIS A 45 12.87 -19.98 3.68
N ALA A 46 12.92 -20.10 2.36
CA ALA A 46 14.18 -20.05 1.62
C ALA A 46 14.80 -18.63 1.60
N ALA A 47 14.02 -17.59 1.88
CA ALA A 47 14.50 -16.21 2.01
C ALA A 47 14.68 -15.81 3.49
N PRO A 48 15.60 -14.88 3.82
CA PRO A 48 15.68 -14.29 5.15
C PRO A 48 14.38 -13.57 5.53
N PHE A 49 14.01 -13.60 6.81
CA PHE A 49 12.85 -12.88 7.34
C PHE A 49 13.28 -11.62 8.07
N ILE A 50 12.47 -10.56 7.95
CA ILE A 50 12.49 -9.40 8.83
C ILE A 50 11.18 -9.45 9.61
N TRP A 51 11.29 -9.60 10.94
CA TRP A 51 10.13 -9.80 11.80
C TRP A 51 9.34 -11.06 11.37
N SER A 52 8.07 -10.92 10.99
CA SER A 52 7.23 -12.05 10.53
C SER A 52 7.19 -12.23 9.01
N SER A 53 7.89 -11.38 8.25
CA SER A 53 7.76 -11.33 6.79
C SER A 53 9.06 -11.74 6.11
N PRO A 54 9.02 -12.46 4.97
CA PRO A 54 10.17 -12.61 4.09
C PRO A 54 10.70 -11.25 3.64
N LEU A 55 12.02 -11.10 3.50
CA LEU A 55 12.68 -9.86 3.11
C LEU A 55 12.08 -9.25 1.83
N TRP A 56 11.75 -10.10 0.85
CA TRP A 56 11.18 -9.65 -0.42
C TRP A 56 9.82 -8.96 -0.26
N PHE A 57 9.02 -9.31 0.77
CA PHE A 57 7.75 -8.65 1.04
C PHE A 57 7.97 -7.16 1.34
N ALA A 58 8.84 -6.85 2.30
CA ALA A 58 9.19 -5.47 2.66
C ALA A 58 9.76 -4.69 1.46
N VAL A 59 10.57 -5.37 0.63
CA VAL A 59 11.11 -4.77 -0.61
C VAL A 59 10.00 -4.45 -1.60
N MET A 60 9.04 -5.35 -1.83
CA MET A 60 7.93 -5.12 -2.76
C MET A 60 7.04 -3.97 -2.30
N VAL A 61 6.67 -3.91 -1.01
CA VAL A 61 5.81 -2.83 -0.48
C VAL A 61 6.54 -1.48 -0.52
N GLY A 62 7.81 -1.45 -0.11
CA GLY A 62 8.66 -0.26 -0.21
C GLY A 62 8.79 0.23 -1.65
N ALA A 63 9.07 -0.68 -2.59
CA ALA A 63 9.16 -0.36 -4.01
C ALA A 63 7.82 0.15 -4.57
N GLY A 64 6.71 -0.53 -4.28
CA GLY A 64 5.36 -0.10 -4.68
C GLY A 64 5.04 1.32 -4.22
N THR A 65 5.41 1.66 -2.98
CA THR A 65 5.24 3.01 -2.42
C THR A 65 5.99 4.05 -3.26
N THR A 66 7.26 3.77 -3.57
CA THR A 66 8.10 4.70 -4.36
C THR A 66 7.63 4.85 -5.80
N ILE A 67 7.24 3.74 -6.44
CA ILE A 67 6.80 3.72 -7.85
C ILE A 67 5.50 4.51 -8.01
N LEU A 68 4.53 4.32 -7.11
CA LEU A 68 3.25 5.04 -7.18
C LEU A 68 3.39 6.53 -6.84
N ALA A 69 4.29 6.87 -5.90
CA ALA A 69 4.64 8.25 -5.59
C ALA A 69 5.30 8.94 -6.80
N GLU A 70 6.27 8.28 -7.45
CA GLU A 70 6.91 8.79 -8.67
C GLU A 70 5.90 8.93 -9.80
N LEU A 71 5.07 7.91 -10.04
CA LEU A 71 4.03 7.92 -11.06
C LEU A 71 3.11 9.13 -10.90
N ARG A 72 2.67 9.44 -9.68
CA ARG A 72 1.79 10.59 -9.42
C ARG A 72 2.41 11.90 -9.92
N LEU A 73 3.73 12.06 -9.84
CA LEU A 73 4.43 13.25 -10.30
C LEU A 73 4.48 13.39 -11.83
N HIS A 74 4.20 12.30 -12.55
CA HIS A 74 4.04 12.29 -14.01
C HIS A 74 2.60 12.46 -14.47
N LEU A 75 1.64 12.40 -13.55
CA LEU A 75 0.23 12.68 -13.85
C LEU A 75 -0.07 14.19 -13.77
N PRO A 76 -1.13 14.67 -14.44
CA PRO A 76 -1.48 16.09 -14.45
C PRO A 76 -1.73 16.69 -13.06
N ALA A 77 -1.67 18.02 -12.99
CA ALA A 77 -2.11 18.83 -11.85
C ALA A 77 -1.59 18.34 -10.48
N VAL A 78 -0.27 18.15 -10.34
CA VAL A 78 0.39 17.84 -9.07
C VAL A 78 0.07 18.94 -8.04
N ARG A 79 -0.61 18.58 -6.95
CA ARG A 79 -1.03 19.53 -5.92
C ARG A 79 0.16 19.98 -5.10
N THR A 80 0.27 21.29 -4.86
CA THR A 80 1.38 21.86 -4.08
C THR A 80 0.98 22.35 -2.69
N GLY A 81 -0.32 22.29 -2.38
CA GLY A 81 -0.85 22.62 -1.05
C GLY A 81 -0.99 21.43 -0.11
N VAL A 82 -0.52 20.24 -0.52
CA VAL A 82 -0.55 19.05 0.33
C VAL A 82 0.46 19.18 1.48
N THR A 83 0.05 18.75 2.67
CA THR A 83 0.81 18.95 3.90
C THR A 83 1.30 17.64 4.49
N VAL A 84 2.38 17.69 5.27
CA VAL A 84 2.86 16.54 6.05
C VAL A 84 1.76 15.99 6.97
N ARG A 85 0.91 16.85 7.53
CA ARG A 85 -0.24 16.43 8.36
C ARG A 85 -1.21 15.53 7.58
N GLN A 86 -1.51 15.87 6.33
CA GLN A 86 -2.33 15.03 5.47
C GLN A 86 -1.63 13.71 5.13
N GLY A 87 -0.31 13.74 4.88
CA GLY A 87 0.49 12.53 4.67
C GLY A 87 0.42 11.58 5.87
N VAL A 88 0.64 12.08 7.09
CA VAL A 88 0.54 11.29 8.33
C VAL A 88 -0.88 10.73 8.50
N ALA A 89 -1.91 11.52 8.26
CA ALA A 89 -3.30 11.06 8.32
C ALA A 89 -3.59 9.94 7.31
N GLY A 90 -3.07 10.06 6.08
CA GLY A 90 -3.20 9.03 5.05
C GLY A 90 -2.49 7.73 5.42
N ILE A 91 -1.25 7.81 5.90
CA ILE A 91 -0.49 6.64 6.38
C ILE A 91 -1.25 5.95 7.53
N ALA A 92 -1.75 6.73 8.48
CA ALA A 92 -2.54 6.21 9.60
C ALA A 92 -3.85 5.54 9.13
N ALA A 93 -4.54 6.12 8.13
CA ALA A 93 -5.75 5.54 7.57
C ALA A 93 -5.48 4.20 6.86
N VAL A 94 -4.41 4.10 6.07
CA VAL A 94 -4.01 2.86 5.38
C VAL A 94 -3.58 1.81 6.40
N LEU A 95 -2.68 2.15 7.32
CA LEU A 95 -2.19 1.22 8.33
C LEU A 95 -3.31 0.75 9.28
N GLY A 96 -4.19 1.67 9.69
CA GLY A 96 -5.37 1.33 10.49
C GLY A 96 -6.32 0.40 9.75
N SER A 97 -6.59 0.66 8.47
CA SER A 97 -7.40 -0.24 7.63
C SER A 97 -6.74 -1.61 7.50
N TYR A 98 -5.42 -1.66 7.31
CA TYR A 98 -4.66 -2.90 7.23
C TYR A 98 -4.78 -3.71 8.52
N VAL A 99 -4.53 -3.12 9.69
CA VAL A 99 -4.65 -3.82 10.97
C VAL A 99 -6.09 -4.26 11.26
N VAL A 100 -7.11 -3.47 10.87
CA VAL A 100 -8.51 -3.87 11.00
C VAL A 100 -8.82 -5.13 10.19
N THR A 101 -8.22 -5.31 9.00
CA THR A 101 -8.38 -6.57 8.25
C THR A 101 -7.82 -7.76 9.01
N ALA A 102 -6.71 -7.61 9.74
CA ALA A 102 -6.18 -8.65 10.61
C ALA A 102 -7.15 -9.01 11.74
N MET A 103 -7.71 -7.97 12.38
CA MET A 103 -8.63 -8.12 13.52
C MET A 103 -9.95 -8.80 13.16
N LEU A 104 -10.42 -8.60 11.92
CA LEU A 104 -11.76 -8.99 11.48
C LEU A 104 -11.74 -10.03 10.37
N HIS A 105 -10.59 -10.66 10.05
CA HIS A 105 -10.48 -11.58 8.91
C HIS A 105 -11.50 -12.74 8.96
N THR A 106 -11.86 -13.20 10.16
CA THR A 106 -12.87 -14.26 10.37
C THR A 106 -14.33 -13.79 10.27
N ALA A 107 -14.57 -12.49 10.08
CA ALA A 107 -15.91 -11.96 9.87
C ALA A 107 -16.42 -12.33 8.46
N PRO A 108 -17.75 -12.35 8.23
CA PRO A 108 -18.28 -12.67 6.92
C PRO A 108 -17.71 -11.75 5.83
N ALA A 109 -17.33 -12.32 4.68
CA ALA A 109 -16.57 -11.62 3.64
C ALA A 109 -17.23 -10.31 3.15
N VAL A 110 -18.56 -10.27 3.04
CA VAL A 110 -19.31 -9.10 2.57
C VAL A 110 -19.15 -7.89 3.51
N PRO A 111 -19.48 -7.96 4.82
CA PRO A 111 -19.34 -6.82 5.72
C PRO A 111 -17.89 -6.36 5.90
N ILE A 112 -16.90 -7.25 6.03
CA ILE A 112 -15.50 -6.81 6.13
C ILE A 112 -15.05 -6.10 4.85
N THR A 113 -15.32 -6.66 3.67
CA THR A 113 -14.94 -6.03 2.41
C THR A 113 -15.63 -4.69 2.23
N THR A 114 -16.91 -4.58 2.62
CA THR A 114 -17.66 -3.32 2.59
C THR A 114 -17.07 -2.28 3.54
N LEU A 115 -16.62 -2.69 4.73
CA LEU A 115 -15.96 -1.81 5.69
C LEU A 115 -14.66 -1.24 5.12
N ILE A 116 -13.82 -2.08 4.50
CA ILE A 116 -12.56 -1.63 3.90
C ILE A 116 -12.82 -0.76 2.66
N CYS A 117 -13.83 -1.07 1.86
CA CYS A 117 -14.32 -0.17 0.80
C CYS A 117 -14.69 1.21 1.37
N ALA A 118 -15.42 1.26 2.49
CA ALA A 118 -15.79 2.52 3.11
C ALA A 118 -14.56 3.31 3.57
N PHE A 119 -13.57 2.67 4.21
CA PHE A 119 -12.32 3.32 4.60
C PHE A 119 -11.53 3.84 3.39
N ALA A 120 -11.46 3.06 2.30
CA ALA A 120 -10.79 3.46 1.09
C ALA A 120 -11.46 4.67 0.42
N VAL A 121 -12.79 4.68 0.34
CA VAL A 121 -13.57 5.80 -0.18
C VAL A 121 -13.41 7.04 0.69
N LEU A 122 -13.50 6.91 2.01
CA LEU A 122 -13.30 8.04 2.94
C LEU A 122 -11.87 8.61 2.83
N THR A 123 -10.87 7.75 2.71
CA THR A 123 -9.47 8.14 2.49
C THR A 123 -9.35 8.93 1.19
N PHE A 124 -9.95 8.44 0.10
CA PHE A 124 -9.96 9.13 -1.18
C PHE A 124 -10.70 10.48 -1.12
N CYS A 125 -11.89 10.52 -0.54
CA CYS A 125 -12.68 11.75 -0.42
C CYS A 125 -11.94 12.82 0.40
N ALA A 126 -11.21 12.43 1.44
CA ALA A 126 -10.51 13.37 2.31
C ALA A 126 -9.15 13.82 1.75
N LEU A 127 -8.45 12.97 0.99
CA LEU A 127 -7.03 13.17 0.65
C LEU A 127 -6.70 13.04 -0.84
N GLY A 128 -7.53 12.35 -1.61
CA GLY A 128 -7.31 12.06 -3.02
C GLY A 128 -7.65 13.22 -3.96
N ASP A 129 -7.31 13.04 -5.23
CA ASP A 129 -7.74 13.85 -6.36
C ASP A 129 -7.96 12.93 -7.59
N GLY A 130 -8.42 13.49 -8.71
CA GLY A 130 -8.66 12.70 -9.93
C GLY A 130 -7.46 11.84 -10.36
N PRO A 131 -6.25 12.42 -10.51
CA PRO A 131 -5.04 11.65 -10.82
C PRO A 131 -4.69 10.54 -9.82
N ALA A 132 -4.94 10.73 -8.52
CA ALA A 132 -4.68 9.71 -7.51
C ALA A 132 -5.50 8.42 -7.71
N ILE A 133 -6.66 8.49 -8.41
CA ILE A 133 -7.44 7.30 -8.79
C ILE A 133 -6.59 6.36 -9.64
N VAL A 134 -5.73 6.88 -10.53
CA VAL A 134 -4.88 6.05 -11.39
C VAL A 134 -3.91 5.23 -10.54
N CYS A 135 -3.24 5.86 -9.57
CA CYS A 135 -2.35 5.16 -8.65
C CYS A 135 -3.11 4.15 -7.79
N GLY A 136 -4.29 4.51 -7.29
CA GLY A 136 -5.16 3.62 -6.52
C GLY A 136 -5.59 2.39 -7.32
N VAL A 137 -6.11 2.57 -8.53
CA VAL A 137 -6.58 1.48 -9.40
C VAL A 137 -5.42 0.57 -9.80
N LEU A 138 -4.26 1.13 -10.17
CA LEU A 138 -3.09 0.31 -10.50
C LEU A 138 -2.65 -0.55 -9.32
N ALA A 139 -2.60 0.01 -8.11
CA ALA A 139 -2.31 -0.76 -6.91
C ALA A 139 -3.38 -1.82 -6.64
N ALA A 140 -4.66 -1.47 -6.76
CA ALA A 140 -5.80 -2.36 -6.51
C ALA A 140 -5.92 -3.53 -7.50
N VAL A 141 -5.24 -3.45 -8.65
CA VAL A 141 -5.14 -4.54 -9.63
C VAL A 141 -3.83 -5.29 -9.45
N CYS A 142 -2.69 -4.59 -9.48
CA CYS A 142 -1.38 -5.23 -9.45
C CYS A 142 -1.08 -5.88 -8.10
N GLY A 143 -1.46 -5.27 -6.98
CA GLY A 143 -1.26 -5.82 -5.64
C GLY A 143 -1.91 -7.19 -5.47
N PRO A 144 -3.25 -7.30 -5.61
CA PRO A 144 -3.94 -8.58 -5.54
C PRO A 144 -3.44 -9.58 -6.59
N ALA A 145 -3.14 -9.16 -7.82
CA ALA A 145 -2.62 -10.07 -8.85
C ALA A 145 -1.26 -10.68 -8.47
N ILE A 146 -0.36 -9.89 -7.88
CA ILE A 146 0.93 -10.36 -7.37
C ILE A 146 0.72 -11.32 -6.20
N GLU A 147 -0.17 -10.99 -5.26
CA GLU A 147 -0.48 -11.88 -4.13
C GLU A 147 -1.09 -13.21 -4.57
N ILE A 148 -2.04 -13.20 -5.52
CA ILE A 148 -2.62 -14.41 -6.12
C ILE A 148 -1.52 -15.28 -6.72
N ALA A 149 -0.59 -14.70 -7.48
CA ALA A 149 0.49 -15.45 -8.11
C ALA A 149 1.44 -16.08 -7.07
N ILE A 150 1.80 -15.34 -6.01
CA ILE A 150 2.69 -15.82 -4.95
C ILE A 150 2.00 -16.91 -4.11
N ALA A 151 0.70 -16.74 -3.82
CA ALA A 151 -0.11 -17.74 -3.11
C ALA A 151 -0.29 -19.01 -3.96
N ALA A 152 -0.58 -18.87 -5.25
CA ALA A 152 -0.66 -20.00 -6.18
C ALA A 152 0.68 -20.75 -6.35
N ALA A 153 1.80 -20.05 -6.19
CA ALA A 153 3.13 -20.65 -6.14
C ALA A 153 3.45 -21.32 -4.78
N GLY A 154 2.54 -21.28 -3.81
CA GLY A 154 2.67 -21.96 -2.52
C GLY A 154 3.63 -21.29 -1.55
N HIS A 155 3.92 -19.99 -1.70
CA HIS A 155 4.78 -19.25 -0.77
C HIS A 155 4.05 -18.81 0.50
N PHE A 156 2.75 -18.52 0.41
CA PHE A 156 1.91 -18.24 1.56
C PHE A 156 0.46 -18.60 1.22
N ARG A 157 -0.41 -18.56 2.22
CA ARG A 157 -1.86 -18.71 2.05
C ARG A 157 -2.62 -17.76 2.97
N TYR A 158 -3.83 -17.40 2.57
CA TYR A 158 -4.82 -16.79 3.46
C TYR A 158 -5.55 -17.87 4.28
N ALA A 159 -6.17 -17.46 5.38
CA ALA A 159 -7.14 -18.27 6.10
C ALA A 159 -8.32 -18.68 5.20
N GLU A 160 -8.92 -19.85 5.47
CA GLU A 160 -10.01 -20.42 4.65
C GLU A 160 -11.29 -19.56 4.62
N ASP A 161 -11.47 -18.69 5.61
CA ASP A 161 -12.58 -17.73 5.65
C ASP A 161 -12.25 -16.39 4.95
N SER A 162 -11.03 -16.27 4.43
CA SER A 162 -10.39 -15.03 3.98
C SER A 162 -9.75 -15.16 2.58
N ASP A 163 -10.13 -16.14 1.77
CA ASP A 163 -9.42 -16.51 0.53
C ASP A 163 -10.29 -16.46 -0.76
N ALA A 164 -11.49 -15.87 -0.67
CA ALA A 164 -12.51 -15.94 -1.72
C ALA A 164 -12.16 -15.25 -3.06
N LEU A 165 -11.09 -14.47 -3.13
CA LEU A 165 -10.60 -13.86 -4.37
C LEU A 165 -9.40 -14.67 -4.91
N PHE A 166 -9.67 -15.82 -5.54
CA PHE A 166 -8.63 -16.69 -6.12
C PHE A 166 -7.53 -17.12 -5.13
N GLY A 167 -7.87 -17.40 -3.87
CA GLY A 167 -6.93 -17.80 -2.83
C GLY A 167 -6.40 -16.65 -1.98
N VAL A 168 -6.88 -15.42 -2.22
CA VAL A 168 -6.56 -14.24 -1.38
C VAL A 168 -7.81 -13.49 -0.95
N ALA A 169 -7.65 -12.53 -0.04
CA ALA A 169 -8.79 -11.84 0.52
C ALA A 169 -9.42 -10.79 -0.42
N PRO A 170 -10.76 -10.72 -0.54
CA PRO A 170 -11.41 -9.71 -1.38
C PRO A 170 -11.17 -8.25 -0.96
N TRP A 171 -10.94 -8.00 0.34
CA TRP A 171 -10.64 -6.66 0.86
C TRP A 171 -9.28 -6.12 0.41
N LEU A 172 -8.43 -6.92 -0.23
CA LEU A 172 -7.18 -6.44 -0.80
C LEU A 172 -7.43 -5.36 -1.87
N ILE A 173 -8.46 -5.50 -2.69
CA ILE A 173 -8.78 -4.51 -3.73
C ILE A 173 -8.93 -3.09 -3.13
N PRO A 174 -9.87 -2.84 -2.19
CA PRO A 174 -9.99 -1.51 -1.59
C PRO A 174 -8.79 -1.12 -0.70
N LEU A 175 -8.12 -2.07 -0.05
CA LEU A 175 -6.94 -1.78 0.76
C LEU A 175 -5.79 -1.24 -0.10
N TYR A 176 -5.48 -1.92 -1.21
CA TYR A 176 -4.47 -1.47 -2.17
C TYR A 176 -4.88 -0.17 -2.88
N PHE A 177 -6.19 0.03 -3.14
CA PHE A 177 -6.67 1.31 -3.67
C PHE A 177 -6.32 2.47 -2.72
N ALA A 178 -6.63 2.34 -1.43
CA ALA A 178 -6.32 3.34 -0.42
C ALA A 178 -4.80 3.57 -0.33
N PHE A 179 -4.00 2.50 -0.34
CA PHE A 179 -2.55 2.56 -0.39
C PHE A 179 -2.05 3.38 -1.59
N GLY A 180 -2.54 3.11 -2.80
CA GLY A 180 -2.12 3.83 -4.01
C GLY A 180 -2.49 5.32 -3.99
N VAL A 181 -3.66 5.66 -3.45
CA VAL A 181 -4.08 7.06 -3.24
C VAL A 181 -3.14 7.78 -2.26
N VAL A 182 -2.78 7.13 -1.16
CA VAL A 182 -1.88 7.73 -0.15
C VAL A 182 -0.44 7.79 -0.63
N ALA A 183 0.05 6.79 -1.38
CA ALA A 183 1.37 6.84 -2.00
C ALA A 183 1.48 8.02 -2.98
N ALA A 184 0.43 8.27 -3.77
CA ALA A 184 0.33 9.44 -4.64
C ALA A 184 0.41 10.75 -3.83
N LEU A 185 -0.38 10.90 -2.76
CA LEU A 185 -0.36 12.06 -1.87
C LEU A 185 1.05 12.34 -1.31
N ILE A 186 1.77 11.30 -0.89
CA ILE A 186 3.11 11.46 -0.34
C ILE A 186 4.11 11.87 -1.42
N GLY A 187 3.95 11.39 -2.66
CA GLY A 187 4.71 11.89 -3.82
C GLY A 187 4.56 13.40 -4.01
N GLU A 188 3.33 13.91 -3.90
CA GLU A 188 3.05 15.36 -3.99
C GLU A 188 3.69 16.16 -2.85
N ILE A 189 3.66 15.63 -1.61
CA ILE A 189 4.35 16.25 -0.46
C ILE A 189 5.86 16.35 -0.73
N ALA A 190 6.46 15.27 -1.23
CA ALA A 190 7.86 15.24 -1.61
C ALA A 190 8.21 16.28 -2.68
N ALA A 191 7.34 16.48 -3.68
CA ALA A 191 7.53 17.52 -4.68
C ALA A 191 7.38 18.95 -4.09
N GLY A 192 6.47 19.13 -3.13
CA GLY A 192 6.22 20.40 -2.42
C GLY A 192 7.42 20.90 -1.60
N THR A 193 8.21 20.00 -1.01
CA THR A 193 9.43 20.37 -0.25
C THR A 193 10.49 21.11 -1.09
N ARG A 194 10.36 21.14 -2.43
CA ARG A 194 11.20 21.95 -3.32
C ARG A 194 10.93 23.46 -3.23
N ARG A 195 9.74 23.90 -2.79
CA ARG A 195 9.33 25.32 -2.90
C ARG A 195 9.66 26.18 -1.67
N SER A 196 10.24 25.61 -0.62
CA SER A 196 10.50 26.32 0.64
C SER A 196 11.97 26.71 0.86
N ALA A 197 12.81 26.70 -0.17
CA ALA A 197 14.12 27.35 -0.09
C ALA A 197 13.95 28.85 -0.44
N PRO A 198 14.29 29.78 0.47
CA PRO A 198 14.27 31.22 0.19
C PRO A 198 15.30 31.62 -0.87
#